data_AF-A0AA37WQH1-F1
#
_entry.id   AF-A0AA37WQH1-F1
#
_cell.length_a   1.000
_cell.length_b   1.000
_cell.length_c   1.000
_cell.angle_alpha   90.00
_cell.angle_beta   90.00
_cell.angle_gamma   90.00
#
_symmetry.space_group_name_H-M   'P 1'
#
loop_
_entity.id
_entity.type
_entity.pdbx_description
1 polymer ?
#
loop_
_entity_poly.entity_id
_entity_poly.type
_entity_poly.pdbx_seq_one_letter_code
_entity_poly.pdbx_strand_id
1 'polypeptide(L)'
;MDQNQCYAFGFEPETDAFAECMMGLHQQRAAAQANSNLYRQAQLAEQNRRREARQDLYKFASLQRSGDPRFPVCGASSDGGMDRRTLTWYGPNCRAR
;
A
#
# COMPACT_ATOMS: atom_id res chain seq x y z
N MET A 1 -17.13 -23.32 10.17
CA MET A 1 -15.68 -23.64 10.01
C MET A 1 -14.97 -23.78 11.36
N ASP A 2 -15.33 -23.04 12.41
CA ASP A 2 -14.77 -23.32 13.76
C ASP A 2 -15.58 -24.37 14.52
N GLN A 3 -16.92 -24.34 14.35
CA GLN A 3 -17.84 -25.27 14.99
C GLN A 3 -17.48 -26.74 14.69
N ASN A 4 -17.11 -27.02 13.43
CA ASN A 4 -16.70 -28.35 13.00
C ASN A 4 -15.31 -28.75 13.52
N GLN A 5 -14.41 -27.78 13.77
CA GLN A 5 -13.08 -28.06 14.34
C GLN A 5 -13.20 -28.43 15.82
N CYS A 6 -13.96 -27.66 16.60
CA CYS A 6 -14.20 -27.99 18.00
C CYS A 6 -14.98 -29.30 18.15
N TYR A 7 -16.00 -29.53 17.32
CA TYR A 7 -16.73 -30.80 17.31
C TYR A 7 -15.84 -31.99 16.95
N ALA A 8 -15.01 -31.87 15.90
CA ALA A 8 -14.09 -32.93 15.48
C ALA A 8 -13.00 -33.23 16.52
N PHE A 9 -12.65 -32.26 17.37
CA PHE A 9 -11.72 -32.44 18.48
C PHE A 9 -12.37 -33.10 19.72
N GLY A 10 -13.68 -33.39 19.66
CA GLY A 10 -14.42 -34.08 20.71
C GLY A 10 -15.13 -33.16 21.71
N PHE A 11 -15.18 -31.84 21.45
CA PHE A 11 -15.98 -30.95 22.28
C PHE A 11 -17.47 -31.11 21.96
N GLU A 12 -18.27 -31.40 22.98
CA GLU A 12 -19.72 -31.56 22.83
C GLU A 12 -20.39 -30.19 22.61
N PRO A 13 -21.22 -30.02 21.56
CA PRO A 13 -21.93 -28.77 21.33
C PRO A 13 -22.76 -28.33 22.53
N GLU A 14 -23.00 -27.02 22.64
CA GLU A 14 -23.77 -26.42 23.75
C GLU A 14 -23.14 -26.54 25.15
N THR A 15 -21.86 -26.93 25.23
CA THR A 15 -21.09 -26.93 26.49
C THR A 15 -20.17 -25.72 26.61
N ASP A 16 -19.82 -25.35 27.83
CA ASP A 16 -18.85 -24.28 28.10
C ASP A 16 -17.48 -24.58 27.47
N ALA A 17 -17.03 -25.85 27.52
CA ALA A 17 -15.78 -26.28 26.90
C ALA A 17 -15.79 -26.08 25.37
N PHE A 18 -16.94 -26.28 24.73
CA PHE A 18 -17.11 -25.99 23.30
C PHE A 18 -17.05 -24.49 23.02
N ALA A 19 -17.70 -23.67 23.85
CA ALA A 19 -17.64 -22.21 23.73
C ALA A 19 -16.20 -21.69 23.90
N GLU A 20 -15.44 -22.23 24.85
CA GLU A 20 -14.03 -21.91 25.05
C GLU A 20 -13.17 -22.26 23.83
N CYS A 21 -13.34 -23.45 23.26
CA CYS A 21 -12.66 -23.85 22.03
C CYS A 21 -12.96 -22.87 20.88
N MET A 22 -14.24 -22.53 20.68
CA MET A 22 -14.68 -21.60 19.64
C MET A 22 -14.10 -20.20 19.82
N MET A 23 -14.08 -19.68 21.05
CA MET A 23 -13.47 -18.40 21.37
C MET A 23 -11.96 -18.41 21.10
N GLY A 24 -11.27 -19.48 21.48
CA GLY A 24 -9.84 -19.65 21.22
C GLY A 24 -9.52 -19.62 19.72
N LEU A 25 -10.26 -20.39 18.91
CA LEU A 25 -10.10 -20.39 17.45
C LEU A 25 -10.41 -19.01 16.84
N HIS A 26 -11.44 -18.33 17.33
CA HIS A 26 -11.75 -16.98 16.87
C HIS A 26 -10.63 -15.99 17.18
N GLN A 27 -10.10 -16.00 18.41
CA GLN A 27 -8.99 -15.14 18.81
C GLN A 27 -7.72 -15.42 17.99
N GLN A 28 -7.41 -16.70 17.74
CA GLN A 28 -6.27 -17.08 16.89
C GLN A 28 -6.44 -16.56 15.46
N ARG A 29 -7.63 -16.71 14.87
CA ARG A 29 -7.92 -16.17 13.53
C ARG A 29 -7.85 -14.65 13.50
N ALA A 30 -8.39 -13.97 14.51
CA ALA A 30 -8.32 -12.52 14.63
C ALA A 30 -6.87 -12.03 14.72
N ALA A 31 -6.03 -12.70 15.51
CA ALA A 31 -4.59 -12.40 15.62
C ALA A 31 -3.86 -12.63 14.29
N ALA A 32 -4.11 -13.74 13.59
CA ALA A 32 -3.52 -14.02 12.29
C ALA A 32 -3.92 -12.98 11.23
N GLN A 33 -5.21 -12.59 11.22
CA GLN A 33 -5.72 -11.53 10.34
C GLN A 33 -5.08 -10.17 10.65
N ALA A 34 -4.99 -9.80 11.93
CA ALA A 34 -4.32 -8.56 12.34
C ALA A 34 -2.87 -8.52 11.87
N ASN A 35 -2.11 -9.61 12.03
CA ASN A 35 -0.72 -9.69 11.57
C ASN A 35 -0.61 -9.56 10.04
N SER A 36 -1.50 -10.24 9.30
CA SER A 36 -1.54 -10.14 7.83
C SER A 36 -1.84 -8.71 7.35
N ASN A 37 -2.71 -7.99 8.07
CA ASN A 37 -3.06 -6.62 7.76
C ASN A 37 -1.87 -5.68 8.01
N LEU A 38 -1.15 -5.85 9.12
CA LEU A 38 0.07 -5.10 9.42
C LEU A 38 1.14 -5.29 8.35
N TYR A 39 1.37 -6.54 7.92
CA TYR A 39 2.33 -6.83 6.86
C TYR A 39 1.94 -6.14 5.54
N ARG A 40 0.66 -6.23 5.14
CA ARG A 40 0.15 -5.56 3.93
C ARG A 40 0.31 -4.04 4.02
N GLN A 41 0.01 -3.44 5.18
CA GLN A 41 0.18 -2.01 5.40
C GLN A 41 1.66 -1.60 5.29
N ALA A 42 2.58 -2.37 5.87
CA ALA A 42 4.02 -2.11 5.76
C ALA A 42 4.49 -2.17 4.30
N GLN A 43 4.03 -3.16 3.53
CA GLN A 43 4.35 -3.26 2.10
C GLN A 43 3.80 -2.07 1.27
N LEU A 44 2.58 -1.63 1.56
CA LEU A 44 1.99 -0.46 0.89
C LEU A 44 2.75 0.82 1.23
N ALA A 45 3.14 1.00 2.51
CA ALA A 45 3.93 2.15 2.94
C ALA A 45 5.29 2.21 2.22
N GLU A 46 5.99 1.07 2.12
CA GLU A 46 7.27 1.00 1.41
C GLU A 46 7.12 1.28 -0.09
N GLN A 47 6.07 0.75 -0.74
CA GLN A 47 5.79 1.05 -2.13
C GLN A 47 5.50 2.55 -2.36
N ASN A 48 4.77 3.18 -1.45
CA ASN A 48 4.48 4.61 -1.51
C ASN A 48 5.76 5.45 -1.37
N ARG A 49 6.63 5.13 -0.39
CA ARG A 49 7.94 5.80 -0.25
C ARG A 49 8.78 5.73 -1.51
N ARG A 50 8.83 4.55 -2.16
CA ARG A 50 9.56 4.39 -3.44
C ARG A 50 8.96 5.21 -4.57
N ARG A 51 7.63 5.31 -4.63
CA ARG A 51 6.93 6.15 -5.61
C ARG A 51 7.23 7.63 -5.38
N GLU A 52 7.19 8.09 -4.14
CA GLU A 52 7.52 9.47 -3.74
C GLU A 52 8.96 9.82 -4.10
N ALA A 53 9.94 8.99 -3.69
CA ALA A 53 11.35 9.20 -4.03
C ALA A 53 11.59 9.29 -5.55
N ARG A 54 10.88 8.48 -6.34
CA ARG A 54 10.94 8.54 -7.81
C ARG A 54 10.33 9.82 -8.36
N GLN A 55 9.22 10.29 -7.78
CA GLN A 55 8.60 11.56 -8.17
C GLN A 55 9.53 12.75 -7.89
N ASP A 56 10.24 12.75 -6.76
CA ASP A 56 11.23 13.78 -6.44
C ASP A 56 12.36 13.80 -7.47
N LEU A 57 12.89 12.63 -7.84
CA LEU A 57 13.90 12.53 -8.90
C LEU A 57 13.41 13.09 -10.24
N TYR A 58 12.16 12.78 -10.62
CA TYR A 58 11.56 13.30 -11.85
C TYR A 58 11.38 14.81 -11.82
N LYS A 59 11.01 15.36 -10.65
CA LYS A 59 10.93 16.80 -10.43
C LYS A 59 12.29 17.46 -10.67
N PHE A 60 13.33 17.00 -10.01
CA PHE A 60 14.69 17.52 -10.23
C PHE A 60 15.15 17.40 -11.68
N ALA A 61 14.94 16.25 -12.32
CA ALA A 61 15.33 16.02 -13.71
C ALA A 61 14.62 16.98 -14.69
N SER A 62 13.31 17.17 -14.52
CA SER A 62 12.54 18.09 -15.36
C SER A 62 12.97 19.55 -15.19
N LEU A 63 13.32 19.96 -13.96
CA LEU A 63 13.82 21.30 -13.66
C LEU A 63 15.20 21.54 -14.28
N GLN A 64 16.11 20.57 -14.19
CA GLN A 64 17.43 20.64 -14.83
C GLN A 64 17.38 20.78 -16.35
N ARG A 65 16.30 20.29 -16.98
CA ARG A 65 16.08 20.39 -18.44
C ARG A 65 15.28 21.62 -18.83
N SER A 66 14.89 22.46 -17.88
CA SER A 66 14.17 23.69 -18.21
C SER A 66 15.01 24.55 -19.15
N GLY A 67 14.36 25.09 -20.18
CA GLY A 67 15.03 25.82 -21.27
C GLY A 67 15.70 24.96 -22.35
N ASP A 68 15.81 23.64 -22.19
CA ASP A 68 16.37 22.76 -23.23
C ASP A 68 15.30 22.41 -24.28
N PRO A 69 15.42 22.91 -25.53
CA PRO A 69 14.42 22.69 -26.58
C PRO A 69 14.25 21.22 -26.97
N ARG A 70 15.24 20.35 -26.67
CA ARG A 70 15.23 18.93 -27.03
C ARG A 70 14.22 18.10 -26.25
N PHE A 71 13.79 18.56 -25.07
CA PHE A 71 12.84 17.85 -24.21
C PHE A 71 11.46 18.51 -24.26
N PRO A 72 10.35 17.80 -24.53
CA PRO A 72 9.02 18.40 -24.52
C PRO A 72 8.66 18.98 -23.15
N VAL A 73 7.79 19.99 -23.10
CA VAL A 73 7.27 20.52 -21.83
C VAL A 73 6.40 19.46 -21.14
N CYS A 74 6.61 19.25 -19.85
CA CYS A 74 5.81 18.31 -19.08
C CYS A 74 4.33 18.72 -19.07
N GLY A 75 3.44 17.72 -19.08
CA GLY A 75 2.00 17.91 -19.09
C GLY A 75 1.28 16.77 -18.36
N ALA A 76 -0.06 16.77 -18.42
CA ALA A 76 -0.88 15.80 -17.70
C ALA A 76 -0.63 14.33 -18.08
N SER A 77 -0.09 14.08 -19.27
CA SER A 77 0.28 12.75 -19.76
C SER A 77 1.68 12.30 -19.33
N SER A 78 2.43 13.11 -18.58
CA SER A 78 3.80 12.77 -18.15
C SER A 78 3.78 11.78 -16.96
N ASP A 79 4.69 10.80 -16.97
CA ASP A 79 4.79 9.73 -15.95
C ASP A 79 5.19 10.20 -14.53
N GLY A 80 5.37 11.51 -14.31
CA GLY A 80 5.66 12.08 -12.98
C GLY A 80 4.41 12.53 -12.26
N GLY A 81 4.01 13.77 -12.53
CA GLY A 81 2.84 14.37 -11.89
C GLY A 81 2.87 15.89 -11.96
N MET A 82 1.98 16.53 -11.18
CA MET A 82 1.95 17.98 -11.02
C MET A 82 2.39 18.35 -9.60
N ASP A 83 3.34 19.27 -9.49
CA ASP A 83 3.63 19.94 -8.23
C ASP A 83 2.49 20.90 -7.91
N ARG A 84 1.70 20.59 -6.87
CA ARG A 84 0.52 21.38 -6.48
C ARG A 84 0.89 22.76 -5.94
N ARG A 85 2.14 23.00 -5.54
CA ARG A 85 2.58 24.32 -5.02
C ARG A 85 2.88 25.30 -6.15
N THR A 86 3.52 24.81 -7.21
CA THR A 86 3.94 25.61 -8.36
C THR A 86 2.99 25.48 -9.56
N LEU A 87 2.05 24.54 -9.50
CA LEU A 87 1.15 24.13 -10.60
C LEU A 87 1.91 23.71 -11.86
N THR A 88 3.14 23.24 -11.71
CA THR A 88 3.99 22.78 -12.81
C THR A 88 3.98 21.26 -12.91
N TRP A 89 3.89 20.75 -14.15
CA TRP A 89 4.05 19.33 -14.42
C TRP A 89 5.54 18.96 -14.41
N TYR A 90 5.85 17.75 -13.97
CA TYR A 90 7.19 17.17 -13.99
C TYR A 90 7.15 15.70 -14.44
N GLY A 91 8.27 15.18 -14.92
CA GLY A 91 8.35 13.82 -15.43
C GLY A 91 9.75 13.43 -15.91
N PRO A 92 9.97 12.13 -16.19
CA PRO A 92 11.29 11.57 -16.47
C PRO A 92 11.90 12.00 -17.80
N ASN A 93 11.08 12.36 -18.80
CA ASN A 93 11.50 12.59 -20.20
C ASN A 93 10.99 13.93 -20.75
N CYS A 94 10.72 14.88 -19.87
CA CYS A 94 10.21 16.20 -20.22
C CYS A 94 10.95 17.29 -19.42
N ARG A 95 10.74 18.55 -19.79
CA ARG A 95 11.23 19.73 -19.08
C ARG A 95 10.12 20.44 -18.32
N ALA A 96 10.45 21.01 -17.17
CA ALA A 96 9.57 21.94 -16.49
C ALA A 96 9.36 23.19 -17.36
N ARG A 97 8.21 23.85 -17.18
CA ARG A 97 7.87 25.08 -17.90
C ARG A 97 8.76 26.23 -17.47
#